data_AF-A0A0B1SPP9-F1
#
_entry.id   AF-A0A0B1SPP9-F1
#
_cell.length_a   1.000
_cell.length_b   1.000
_cell.length_c   1.000
_cell.angle_alpha   90.00
_cell.angle_beta   90.00
_cell.angle_gamma   90.00
#
_symmetry.space_group_name_H-M   'P 1'
#
loop_
_entity.id
_entity.type
_entity.pdbx_description
1 polymer ?
#
loop_
_entity_poly.entity_id
_entity_poly.type
_entity_poly.pdbx_seq_one_letter_code
_entity_poly.pdbx_strand_id
1 'polypeptide(L)' 'MQGLEAKKYKNSLDCAIQIWKHEGFFAFYKGTVPRLSRVVLDVAITFMIYDSIIDLLNKYWRKPVD' A
#
# COMPACT_ATOMS: atom_id res chain seq x y z
N MET A 1 -19.61 3.03 -1.54
CA MET A 1 -19.77 4.14 -0.58
C MET A 1 -19.86 5.44 -1.35
N GLN A 2 -21.05 5.81 -1.84
CA GLN A 2 -21.31 7.17 -2.32
C GLN A 2 -22.00 7.90 -1.16
N GLY A 3 -21.26 8.79 -0.49
CA GLY A 3 -21.82 9.66 0.54
C GLY A 3 -22.83 10.64 -0.05
N LEU A 4 -23.63 11.29 0.81
CA LEU A 4 -24.77 12.18 0.50
C LEU A 4 -24.49 13.34 -0.49
N GLU A 5 -23.27 13.48 -0.98
CA GLU A 5 -22.79 14.56 -1.86
C GLU A 5 -22.36 14.05 -3.26
N ALA A 6 -22.98 13.00 -3.78
CA ALA A 6 -22.68 12.46 -5.12
C ALA A 6 -22.82 13.50 -6.26
N LYS A 7 -23.45 14.65 -6.01
CA LYS A 7 -23.65 15.76 -6.96
C LYS A 7 -22.67 16.93 -6.80
N LYS A 8 -21.71 16.85 -5.88
CA LYS A 8 -20.83 17.97 -5.50
C LYS A 8 -19.82 18.38 -6.57
N TYR A 9 -19.48 17.47 -7.48
CA TYR A 9 -18.50 17.71 -8.53
C TYR A 9 -19.14 17.47 -9.89
N LYS A 10 -19.00 18.43 -10.81
CA LYS A 10 -19.57 18.29 -12.16
C LYS A 10 -18.75 17.36 -13.05
N ASN A 11 -17.43 17.35 -12.87
CA ASN A 11 -16.48 16.56 -13.65
C ASN A 11 -15.26 16.18 -12.79
N SER A 12 -14.48 15.17 -13.20
CA SER A 12 -13.26 14.77 -12.48
C SER A 12 -12.22 15.89 -12.35
N LEU A 13 -12.15 16.79 -13.35
CA LEU A 13 -11.28 17.97 -13.31
C LEU A 13 -11.73 19.02 -12.28
N ASP A 14 -13.04 19.25 -12.18
CA ASP A 14 -13.65 20.16 -11.21
C ASP A 14 -13.36 19.70 -9.77
N CYS A 15 -13.44 18.39 -9.53
CA CYS A 15 -13.02 17.76 -8.28
C CYS A 15 -11.53 17.98 -7.96
N ALA A 16 -10.64 17.72 -8.92
CA ALA A 16 -9.20 17.90 -8.72
C ALA A 16 -8.82 19.35 -8.39
N ILE A 17 -9.43 20.32 -9.09
CA ILE A 17 -9.21 21.75 -8.87
C ILE A 17 -9.74 22.16 -7.48
N GLN A 18 -10.92 21.67 -7.10
CA GLN A 18 -11.53 22.00 -5.81
C GLN A 18 -10.72 21.42 -4.64
N ILE A 19 -10.23 20.18 -4.75
CA ILE A 19 -9.35 19.56 -3.75
C ILE A 19 -8.05 20.36 -3.61
N TRP A 20 -7.41 20.73 -4.72
CA TRP A 20 -6.18 21.51 -4.68
C TRP A 20 -6.42 22.89 -4.02
N LYS A 21 -7.52 23.58 -4.36
CA LYS A 21 -7.80 24.91 -3.81
C LYS A 21 -8.23 24.91 -2.34
N HIS A 22 -8.96 23.89 -1.88
CA HIS A 22 -9.51 23.85 -0.52
C HIS A 22 -8.62 23.10 0.49
N GLU A 23 -7.99 22.00 0.08
CA GLU A 23 -7.19 21.17 0.99
C GLU A 23 -5.69 21.17 0.66
N GLY A 24 -5.29 21.65 -0.52
CA GLY A 24 -3.90 21.70 -0.97
C GLY A 24 -3.38 20.39 -1.57
N PHE A 25 -2.14 20.42 -2.05
CA PHE A 25 -1.50 19.27 -2.72
C PHE A 25 -1.36 18.03 -1.82
N PHE A 26 -1.18 18.22 -0.51
CA PHE A 26 -1.05 17.12 0.46
C PHE A 26 -2.33 16.31 0.66
N ALA A 27 -3.50 16.86 0.29
CA ALA A 27 -4.77 16.15 0.37
C ALA A 27 -4.80 14.87 -0.47
N PHE A 28 -4.15 14.89 -1.65
CA PHE A 28 -4.03 13.73 -2.52
C PHE A 28 -3.21 12.58 -1.91
N TYR A 29 -2.35 12.87 -0.93
CA TYR A 29 -1.49 11.87 -0.29
C TYR A 29 -2.03 11.32 1.03
N LYS A 30 -3.10 11.91 1.61
CA LYS A 30 -3.70 11.46 2.87
C LYS A 30 -4.16 10.00 2.85
N GLY A 31 -4.56 9.48 1.69
CA GLY A 31 -4.94 8.06 1.51
C GLY A 31 -3.84 7.15 0.96
N THR A 32 -2.76 7.73 0.42
CA THR A 32 -1.68 6.97 -0.22
C THR A 32 -0.78 6.31 0.82
N VAL A 33 -0.54 6.98 1.96
CA VAL A 33 0.27 6.46 3.06
C VAL A 33 -0.25 5.12 3.62
N PRO A 34 -1.54 4.97 4.01
CA PRO A 34 -2.05 3.69 4.51
C PRO A 34 -2.06 2.59 3.43
N ARG A 35 -2.20 2.96 2.16
CA ARG A 35 -2.11 1.99 1.05
C ARG A 35 -0.68 1.50 0.86
N LEU A 36 0.29 2.41 0.92
CA LEU A 36 1.70 2.07 0.79
C LEU A 36 2.21 1.25 1.98
N SER A 37 1.83 1.62 3.21
CA SER A 37 2.22 0.88 4.40
C SER A 37 1.72 -0.57 4.36
N ARG A 38 0.48 -0.79 3.90
CA ARG A 38 -0.06 -2.14 3.70
C ARG A 38 0.83 -2.97 2.76
N VAL A 39 1.26 -2.41 1.64
CA VAL A 39 2.10 -3.13 0.66
C VAL A 39 3.48 -3.44 1.25
N VAL A 40 4.09 -2.48 1.95
CA VAL A 40 5.40 -2.69 2.59
C VAL A 40 5.34 -3.80 3.64
N LEU A 41 4.28 -3.82 4.46
CA LEU A 41 4.08 -4.85 5.48
C LEU A 41 3.88 -6.24 4.85
N ASP A 42 3.09 -6.32 3.78
CA ASP A 42 2.86 -7.58 3.05
C ASP A 42 4.17 -8.17 2.53
N VAL A 43 4.98 -7.36 1.85
CA VAL A 43 6.29 -7.76 1.31
C VAL A 43 7.26 -8.16 2.43
N ALA A 44 7.30 -7.40 3.53
CA ALA A 44 8.19 -7.69 4.66
C ALA A 44 7.85 -9.04 5.32
N ILE A 45 6.56 -9.35 5.48
CA ILE A 45 6.11 -10.62 6.06
C ILE A 45 6.45 -11.78 5.14
N THR A 46 6.19 -11.66 3.83
CA THR A 46 6.54 -12.72 2.87
C THR A 46 8.03 -13.02 2.88
N PHE A 47 8.87 -11.97 2.92
CA PHE A 47 10.32 -12.13 2.96
C PHE A 47 10.79 -12.84 4.24
N MET A 48 10.27 -12.44 5.41
CA MET A 48 10.62 -13.07 6.70
C MET A 48 10.23 -14.56 6.74
N ILE A 49 9.05 -14.91 6.21
CA ILE A 49 8.60 -16.30 6.15
C ILE A 49 9.49 -17.11 5.21
N TYR A 50 9.85 -16.55 4.05
CA TYR A 50 10.75 -17.21 3.11
C TYR A 50 12.09 -17.54 3.74
N ASP A 51 12.75 -16.56 4.38
CA ASP A 51 14.02 -16.78 5.06
C ASP A 51 13.91 -17.84 6.16
N SER A 52 12.84 -17.78 6.97
CA SER A 52 12.60 -18.76 8.03
C SER A 52 12.42 -20.19 7.49
N ILE A 53 11.74 -20.34 6.35
CA ILE A 53 11.54 -21.64 5.69
C ILE A 53 12.86 -22.15 5.11
N ILE A 54 13.64 -21.28 4.47
CA ILE A 54 14.94 -21.62 3.90
C ILE A 54 15.91 -22.06 5.00
N ASP A 55 15.98 -21.33 6.11
CA ASP A 55 16.82 -21.71 7.26
C ASP A 55 16.40 -23.03 7.88
N LEU A 56 15.09 -23.26 8.03
CA LEU A 56 14.56 -24.53 8.53
C LEU A 56 14.89 -25.68 7.59
N LEU A 57 14.73 -25.46 6.27
CA LEU A 57 15.04 -26.44 5.26
C LEU A 57 16.54 -26.75 5.21
N ASN A 58 17.41 -25.75 5.30
CA ASN A 58 18.87 -25.94 5.36
C ASN A 58 19.30 -26.72 6.60
N LYS A 59 18.60 -26.51 7.74
CA LYS A 59 18.87 -27.23 8.98
C LYS A 59 18.43 -28.69 8.93
N TYR A 60 17.29 -28.98 8.32
CA TYR A 60 16.72 -30.33 8.26
C TYR A 60 17.26 -31.14 7.07
N TRP A 61 17.41 -30.48 5.93
CA TRP A 61 18.00 -31.04 4.72
C TRP A 61 19.42 -30.51 4.63
N ARG A 62 20.36 -31.22 5.26
CA ARG A 62 21.81 -31.05 5.08
C ARG A 62 22.15 -31.38 3.62
N LYS A 63 21.86 -30.47 2.69
CA LYS A 63 22.47 -30.54 1.37
C LYS A 63 23.95 -30.21 1.55
N PRO A 64 24.88 -31.11 1.21
CA PRO A 64 26.24 -30.68 0.97
C PRO A 64 26.14 -29.60 -0.13
N VAL A 65 26.41 -28.36 0.27
CA VAL A 65 26.80 -27.30 -0.65
C VAL A 65 28.15 -27.74 -1.20
N ASP A 66 28.16 -28.08 -2.48
CA ASP A 66 29.27 -27.73 -3.35
C ASP A 66 29.11 -26.26 -3.74
#